data_AF-A0A3S2DDR4-F1
#
_entry.id   AF-A0A3S2DDR4-F1
#
_cell.length_a   1.000
_cell.length_b   1.000
_cell.length_c   1.000
_cell.angle_alpha   90.00
_cell.angle_beta   90.00
_cell.angle_gamma   90.00
#
_symmetry.space_group_name_H-M   'P 1'
#
loop_
_entity.id
_entity.type
_entity.pdbx_description
1 polymer ?
#
loop_
_entity_poly.entity_id
_entity_poly.type
_entity_poly.pdbx_seq_one_letter_code
_entity_poly.pdbx_strand_id
1 'polypeptide(L)' 'MSHRSTIIKTGYGPGTAIAVLMVGLTAVGIVFLILGSSLYFSEQPTDQRVLSSPPARSIHTAR' A
#
# COMPACT_ATOMS: atom_id res chain seq x y z
N MET A 1 9.57 -12.63 -60.28
CA MET A 1 8.46 -11.86 -59.66
C MET A 1 8.54 -12.03 -58.15
N SER A 2 8.86 -10.98 -57.40
CA SER A 2 9.05 -11.04 -55.94
C SER A 2 7.78 -10.53 -55.26
N HIS A 3 7.01 -11.44 -54.66
CA HIS A 3 5.81 -11.10 -53.92
C HIS A 3 6.22 -10.61 -52.52
N ARG A 4 6.30 -9.30 -52.32
CA ARG A 4 6.49 -8.72 -50.98
C ARG A 4 5.13 -8.62 -50.29
N SER A 5 4.86 -9.56 -49.38
CA SER A 5 3.79 -9.43 -48.39
C SER A 5 4.14 -8.26 -47.47
N THR A 6 3.37 -7.18 -47.56
CA THR A 6 3.44 -6.08 -46.59
C THR A 6 2.67 -6.52 -45.36
N ILE A 7 3.38 -7.08 -44.38
CA ILE A 7 2.82 -7.41 -43.08
C ILE A 7 2.57 -6.10 -42.35
N ILE A 8 1.32 -5.63 -42.36
CA ILE A 8 0.89 -4.47 -41.60
C ILE A 8 0.88 -4.89 -40.12
N LYS A 9 1.94 -4.55 -39.38
CA LYS A 9 1.95 -4.67 -37.91
C LYS A 9 0.93 -3.69 -37.35
N THR A 10 -0.26 -4.16 -37.03
CA THR A 10 -1.24 -3.41 -36.24
C THR A 10 -0.59 -3.11 -34.87
N GLY A 11 -0.31 -1.84 -34.59
CA GLY A 11 0.53 -1.36 -33.48
C GLY A 11 0.08 -1.71 -32.06
N TYR A 12 -1.07 -2.39 -31.90
CA TYR A 12 -1.56 -2.93 -30.64
C TYR A 12 -1.15 -4.41 -30.53
N GLY A 13 0.14 -4.64 -30.31
CA GLY A 13 0.67 -5.96 -30.00
C GLY A 13 0.29 -6.41 -28.58
N PRO A 14 0.57 -7.67 -28.22
CA PRO A 14 0.30 -8.23 -26.89
C PRO A 14 0.92 -7.41 -25.74
N GLY A 15 1.95 -6.61 -26.03
CA GLY A 15 2.56 -5.69 -25.06
C GLY A 15 1.59 -4.70 -24.44
N THR A 16 0.58 -4.24 -25.18
CA THR A 16 -0.44 -3.31 -24.65
C THR A 16 -1.34 -4.00 -23.62
N ALA A 17 -1.79 -5.23 -23.91
CA ALA A 17 -2.56 -6.04 -22.98
C ALA A 17 -1.76 -6.37 -21.71
N ILE A 18 -0.47 -6.69 -21.85
CA ILE A 18 0.43 -6.95 -20.72
C ILE A 18 0.62 -5.68 -19.87
N ALA A 19 0.79 -4.51 -20.50
CA ALA A 19 0.92 -3.25 -19.78
C ALA A 19 -0.34 -2.93 -18.97
N VAL A 20 -1.53 -3.08 -19.56
CA VAL A 20 -2.80 -2.88 -18.85
C VAL A 20 -2.95 -3.85 -17.69
N LEU A 21 -2.59 -5.13 -17.90
CA LEU A 21 -2.62 -6.14 -16.85
C LEU A 21 -1.69 -5.78 -15.67
N MET A 22 -0.45 -5.37 -15.95
CA MET A 22 0.52 -4.95 -14.94
C MET A 22 0.05 -3.71 -14.16
N VAL A 23 -0.49 -2.71 -14.86
CA VAL A 23 -1.03 -1.50 -14.23
C VAL A 23 -2.23 -1.84 -13.34
N GLY A 24 -3.14 -2.69 -13.83
CA GLY A 24 -4.30 -3.15 -13.05
C GLY A 24 -3.89 -3.89 -11.77
N LEU A 25 -2.97 -4.85 -11.89
CA LEU A 25 -2.42 -5.58 -10.74
C LEU A 25 -1.74 -4.65 -9.73
N THR A 26 -0.98 -3.67 -10.20
CA THR A 26 -0.30 -2.70 -9.34
C THR A 26 -1.31 -1.85 -8.57
N ALA A 27 -2.34 -1.34 -9.26
CA ALA A 27 -3.40 -0.55 -8.62
C ALA A 27 -4.15 -1.35 -7.54
N VAL A 28 -4.52 -2.60 -7.83
CA VAL A 28 -5.18 -3.49 -6.87
C VAL A 28 -4.26 -3.74 -5.66
N GLY A 29 -2.98 -3.99 -5.89
CA GLY A 29 -1.99 -4.20 -4.82
C GLY A 29 -1.84 -2.98 -3.90
N ILE A 30 -1.79 -1.78 -4.46
CA ILE A 30 -1.69 -0.52 -3.68
C ILE A 30 -2.92 -0.34 -2.80
N VAL A 31 -4.13 -0.55 -3.34
CA VAL A 31 -5.37 -0.45 -2.55
C VAL A 31 -5.36 -1.43 -1.39
N PHE A 32 -4.95 -2.67 -1.64
CA PHE A 32 -4.87 -3.69 -0.59
C PHE A 32 -3.81 -3.36 0.46
N LEU A 33 -2.66 -2.80 0.05
CA LEU A 33 -1.62 -2.35 0.96
C LEU A 33 -2.12 -1.22 1.87
N ILE A 34 -2.78 -0.20 1.30
CA ILE A 34 -3.33 0.92 2.07
C ILE A 34 -4.41 0.43 3.04
N LEU A 35 -5.37 -0.36 2.55
CA LEU A 35 -6.45 -0.85 3.38
C LEU A 35 -5.94 -1.80 4.47
N GLY A 36 -5.06 -2.73 4.11
CA GLY A 36 -4.42 -3.65 5.05
C GLY A 36 -3.60 -2.91 6.10
N SER A 37 -2.84 -1.88 5.71
CA SER A 37 -2.07 -1.06 6.65
C SER A 37 -3.01 -0.26 7.56
N SER A 38 -4.06 0.36 7.01
CA SER A 38 -5.03 1.12 7.81
C SER A 38 -5.69 0.24 8.85
N LEU A 39 -6.08 -0.98 8.50
CA LEU A 39 -6.67 -1.94 9.45
C LEU A 39 -5.63 -2.37 10.48
N TYR A 40 -4.43 -2.77 10.04
CA TYR A 40 -3.34 -3.20 10.91
C TYR A 40 -2.91 -2.15 11.94
N PHE A 41 -2.85 -0.87 11.55
CA PHE A 41 -2.42 0.22 12.43
C PHE A 41 -3.55 0.89 13.20
N SER A 42 -4.82 0.78 12.78
CA SER A 42 -5.96 1.34 13.54
C SER A 42 -6.13 0.67 14.91
N GLU A 43 -5.64 -0.55 15.08
CA GLU A 43 -5.64 -1.26 16.36
C GLU A 43 -4.48 -0.86 17.29
N GLN A 44 -3.62 0.10 16.93
CA GLN A 44 -2.59 0.59 17.83
C GLN A 44 -3.12 1.82 18.59
N PRO A 45 -3.60 1.67 19.85
CA PRO A 45 -4.07 2.80 20.62
C PRO A 45 -2.87 3.68 20.94
N THR A 46 -3.01 4.98 20.69
CA THR A 46 -2.03 6.02 21.04
C THR A 46 -1.98 6.26 22.57
N ASP A 47 -2.37 5.28 23.38
CA ASP A 47 -2.36 5.32 24.85
C ASP A 47 -1.01 4.92 25.46
N GLN A 48 0.01 4.60 24.65
CA GLN A 48 1.37 4.39 25.17
C GLN A 48 2.00 5.68 25.74
N ARG A 49 1.40 6.86 25.50
CA ARG A 49 1.81 8.12 26.12
C ARG A 49 1.26 8.31 27.55
N VAL A 50 0.31 7.48 27.99
CA VAL A 50 -0.25 7.53 29.35
C VAL A 50 0.58 6.70 30.33
N LEU A 51 1.26 5.65 29.84
CA LEU A 51 2.12 4.77 30.66
C LEU A 51 3.52 5.35 30.94
N SER A 52 3.88 6.49 30.35
CA SER A 52 5.14 7.21 30.62
C SER A 52 4.99 8.35 31.64
N SER A 53 3.85 8.48 32.31
CA SER A 53 3.74 9.37 33.46
C SER A 53 4.67 8.85 34.56
N PRO A 54 5.71 9.61 34.99
CA PRO A 54 6.47 9.24 36.18
C PRO A 54 5.49 9.12 37.35
N PRO A 55 5.67 8.13 38.25
CA PRO A 55 4.74 7.94 39.36
C PRO A 55 4.66 9.25 40.15
N ALA A 56 3.46 9.80 40.28
CA ALA A 56 3.21 10.93 41.15
C ALA A 56 3.58 10.50 42.57
N ARG A 57 4.77 10.90 43.03
CA ARG A 57 5.26 10.67 44.39
C ARG A 57 4.26 11.34 45.34
N SER A 58 3.40 10.56 45.98
CA SER A 58 2.56 11.06 47.06
C SER A 58 3.46 11.49 48.20
N ILE A 59 3.51 12.80 48.46
CA ILE A 59 4.18 13.33 49.64
C ILE A 59 3.29 13.00 50.83
N HIS A 60 3.58 11.88 51.50
CA HIS A 60 2.96 11.56 52.77
C HIS A 60 3.62 12.42 53.85
N THR A 61 3.20 13.68 53.96
CA THR A 61 3.35 14.43 55.20
C THR A 61 2.23 13.96 56.13
N ALA A 62 2.54 12.97 56.97
CA ALA A 62 1.75 12.71 58.17
C ALA A 62 2.66 12.99 59.37
N ARG A 63 2.22 13.99 60.12
CA ARG A 63 2.73 14.44 61.41
C ARG A 63 2.33 13.47 62.51
#